data_AF-A0A561UD57-F1
#
_entry.id   AF-A0A561UD57-F1
#
_cell.length_a   1.000
_cell.length_b   1.000
_cell.length_c   1.000
_cell.angle_alpha   90.00
_cell.angle_beta   90.00
_cell.angle_gamma   90.00
#
_symmetry.space_group_name_H-M   'P 1'
#
loop_
_entity.id
_entity.type
_entity.pdbx_description
1 polymer ?
#
loop_
_entity_poly.entity_id
_entity_poly.type
_entity_poly.pdbx_seq_one_letter_code
_entity_poly.pdbx_strand_id
1 'polypeptide(L)'
;MGRPERPLDGLTQTGSLAQRLRSLRERAGLSYRQLAESTKYNASTYSRAASGSALPTLEVVELYALRCGADTPELRELRSLWRAAHRAREARPRTVPLDLIRQPAELCDAMVALRSRVGRPSLRTLEQRAGGFGRLPHSSLSLVLRRRAMPGRALLEHFVRACGVPSAELDRWLKAWDRISASRISRPAATDLLLQYRDLLTAEQQPDGSVRLSLPMTVNALVGTTGQSGWGLRGGPVSTVFTPQSGWLDEPAAP
;
A
#
# COMPACT_ATOMS: atom_id res chain seq x y z
N MET A 1 19.28 13.58 -26.41
CA MET A 1 18.07 12.88 -25.91
C MET A 1 18.34 12.40 -24.50
N GLY A 2 17.57 12.86 -23.51
CA GLY A 2 17.74 12.49 -22.10
C GLY A 2 17.10 11.14 -21.78
N ARG A 3 17.54 10.51 -20.68
CA ARG A 3 16.93 9.27 -20.16
C ARG A 3 15.41 9.42 -20.05
N PRO A 4 14.61 8.43 -20.48
CA PRO A 4 13.16 8.51 -20.37
C PRO A 4 12.72 8.68 -18.92
N GLU A 5 11.69 9.50 -18.72
CA GLU A 5 11.13 9.74 -17.40
C GLU A 5 10.49 8.45 -16.87
N ARG A 6 10.65 8.20 -15.57
CA ARG A 6 10.02 7.05 -14.94
C ARG A 6 8.48 7.21 -14.97
N PRO A 7 7.74 6.09 -15.10
CA PRO A 7 6.29 6.10 -14.93
C PRO A 7 5.88 6.71 -13.59
N LEU A 8 4.81 7.51 -13.61
CA LEU A 8 4.22 8.11 -12.41
C LEU A 8 3.19 7.16 -11.79
N ASP A 9 3.10 7.20 -10.47
CA ASP A 9 2.02 6.56 -9.71
C ASP A 9 0.82 7.52 -9.65
N GLY A 10 0.01 7.50 -10.72
CA GLY A 10 -1.10 8.44 -10.94
C GLY A 10 -2.22 8.38 -9.89
N LEU A 11 -2.22 7.35 -9.03
CA LEU A 11 -3.16 7.18 -7.92
C LEU A 11 -2.82 8.08 -6.71
N THR A 12 -1.61 8.64 -6.68
CA THR A 12 -1.16 9.50 -5.58
C THR A 12 -1.35 10.97 -5.91
N GLN A 13 -1.67 11.80 -4.91
CA GLN A 13 -1.86 13.25 -5.06
C GLN A 13 -0.56 13.94 -5.54
N THR A 14 0.60 13.43 -5.13
CA THR A 14 1.90 13.91 -5.63
C THR A 14 2.14 13.47 -7.08
N GLY A 15 1.68 12.28 -7.45
CA GLY A 15 1.67 11.79 -8.82
C GLY A 15 0.78 12.64 -9.73
N SER A 16 -0.43 12.99 -9.32
CA SER A 16 -1.33 13.87 -10.09
C SER A 16 -0.73 15.27 -10.30
N LEU A 17 -0.11 15.85 -9.26
CA LEU A 17 0.63 17.11 -9.38
C LEU A 17 1.79 17.00 -10.40
N ALA A 18 2.61 15.95 -10.28
CA ALA A 18 3.74 15.72 -11.17
C ALA A 18 3.28 15.49 -12.62
N GLN A 19 2.17 14.78 -12.82
CA GLN A 19 1.57 14.55 -14.13
C GLN A 19 1.17 15.89 -14.76
N ARG A 20 0.52 16.78 -14.00
CA ARG A 20 0.12 18.09 -14.52
C ARG A 20 1.33 18.95 -14.91
N LEU A 21 2.40 18.93 -14.11
CA LEU A 21 3.67 19.60 -14.46
C LEU A 21 4.32 19.04 -15.72
N ARG A 22 4.28 17.72 -15.92
CA ARG A 22 4.79 17.10 -17.17
C ARG A 22 3.97 17.54 -18.37
N SER A 23 2.64 17.51 -18.28
CA SER A 23 1.76 17.94 -19.37
C SER A 23 1.96 19.41 -19.76
N LEU A 24 2.20 20.30 -18.79
CA LEU A 24 2.53 21.71 -19.08
C LEU A 24 3.88 21.83 -19.80
N ARG A 25 4.90 21.08 -19.36
CA ARG A 25 6.23 21.10 -19.98
C ARG A 25 6.22 20.54 -21.39
N GLU A 26 5.49 19.44 -21.59
CA GLU A 26 5.30 18.81 -22.90
C GLU A 26 4.61 19.78 -23.86
N ARG A 27 3.54 20.44 -23.42
CA ARG A 27 2.86 21.48 -24.21
C ARG A 27 3.78 22.66 -24.55
N ALA A 28 4.66 23.05 -23.64
CA ALA A 28 5.63 24.13 -23.88
C ALA A 28 6.84 23.69 -24.72
N GLY A 29 7.04 22.39 -24.97
CA GLY A 29 8.20 21.87 -25.70
C GLY A 29 9.54 22.06 -25.00
N LEU A 30 9.56 22.30 -23.69
CA LEU A 30 10.79 22.65 -22.96
C LEU A 30 11.50 21.42 -22.39
N SER A 31 12.83 21.39 -22.51
CA SER A 31 13.66 20.51 -21.69
C SER A 31 13.80 21.05 -20.26
N TYR A 32 14.17 20.20 -19.29
CA TYR A 32 14.44 20.66 -17.93
C TYR A 32 15.59 21.69 -17.85
N ARG A 33 16.53 21.67 -18.80
CA ARG A 33 17.61 22.67 -18.87
C ARG A 33 17.04 24.03 -19.30
N GLN A 34 16.28 24.06 -20.38
CA GLN A 34 15.62 25.29 -20.86
C GLN A 34 14.61 25.84 -19.84
N LEU A 35 13.90 24.96 -19.15
CA LEU A 35 13.00 25.36 -18.06
C LEU A 35 13.74 26.05 -16.92
N ALA A 36 14.97 25.60 -16.64
CA ALA A 36 15.83 26.14 -15.59
C ALA A 36 16.57 27.41 -15.98
N GLU A 37 16.68 27.72 -17.28
CA GLU A 37 17.34 28.94 -17.76
C GLU A 37 16.70 30.18 -17.15
N SER A 38 17.56 31.05 -16.63
CA SER A 38 17.18 32.32 -15.99
C SER A 38 16.25 32.16 -14.78
N THR A 39 16.25 30.98 -14.15
CA THR A 39 15.59 30.74 -12.87
C THR A 39 16.63 30.52 -11.77
N LYS A 40 16.21 30.70 -10.50
CA LYS A 40 17.06 30.40 -9.35
C LYS A 40 17.22 28.89 -9.05
N TYR A 41 16.57 28.02 -9.82
CA TYR A 41 16.61 26.57 -9.66
C TYR A 41 17.27 25.89 -10.84
N ASN A 42 17.83 24.70 -10.63
CA ASN A 42 18.51 23.94 -11.67
C ASN A 42 17.60 22.86 -12.29
N ALA A 43 18.05 22.28 -13.41
CA ALA A 43 17.34 21.22 -14.11
C ALA A 43 17.03 20.00 -13.22
N SER A 44 17.89 19.67 -12.26
CA SER A 44 17.66 18.53 -11.35
C SER A 44 16.54 18.81 -10.34
N THR A 45 16.35 20.07 -9.93
CA THR A 45 15.23 20.49 -9.07
C THR A 45 13.91 20.34 -9.78
N TYR A 46 13.81 20.81 -11.02
CA TYR A 46 12.59 20.67 -11.83
C TYR A 46 12.31 19.22 -12.23
N SER A 47 13.34 18.45 -12.59
CA SER A 47 13.21 17.01 -12.83
C SER A 47 12.70 16.28 -11.59
N ARG A 48 13.18 16.63 -10.40
CA ARG A 48 12.69 16.07 -9.13
C ARG A 48 11.24 16.48 -8.86
N ALA A 49 10.87 17.72 -9.12
CA ALA A 49 9.49 18.20 -8.98
C ALA A 49 8.50 17.43 -9.87
N ALA A 50 8.91 17.10 -11.09
CA ALA A 50 8.13 16.30 -12.04
C ALA A 50 8.25 14.78 -11.84
N SER A 51 8.96 14.31 -10.81
CA SER A 51 9.19 12.86 -10.59
C SER A 51 8.04 12.14 -9.89
N GLY A 52 7.14 12.87 -9.22
CA GLY A 52 6.09 12.29 -8.37
C GLY A 52 6.59 11.63 -7.08
N SER A 53 7.90 11.64 -6.82
CA SER A 53 8.52 10.95 -5.67
C SER A 53 8.60 11.79 -4.40
N ALA A 54 8.52 13.12 -4.53
CA ALA A 54 8.57 14.07 -3.43
C ALA A 54 7.74 15.30 -3.77
N LEU A 55 7.10 15.90 -2.76
CA LEU A 55 6.33 17.14 -2.92
C LEU A 55 7.30 18.34 -3.00
N PRO A 56 7.39 19.06 -4.15
CA PRO A 56 8.15 20.30 -4.27
C PRO A 56 7.52 21.44 -3.43
N THR A 57 8.26 22.52 -3.20
CA THR A 57 7.69 23.75 -2.62
C THR A 57 6.70 24.38 -3.58
N LEU A 58 5.75 25.16 -3.07
CA LEU A 58 4.77 25.84 -3.92
C LEU A 58 5.45 26.79 -4.91
N GLU A 59 6.50 27.49 -4.48
CA GLU A 59 7.29 28.37 -5.35
C GLU A 59 7.91 27.65 -6.56
N VAL A 60 8.46 26.44 -6.36
CA VAL A 60 9.02 25.65 -7.47
C VAL A 60 7.91 25.26 -8.45
N VAL A 61 6.72 24.91 -7.96
CA VAL A 61 5.57 24.54 -8.80
C VAL A 61 5.07 25.73 -9.63
N GLU A 62 4.93 26.89 -9.00
CA GLU A 62 4.45 28.11 -9.67
C GLU A 62 5.46 28.59 -10.71
N LEU A 63 6.74 28.65 -10.36
CA LEU A 63 7.78 29.08 -11.31
C LEU A 63 7.92 28.08 -12.47
N TYR A 64 7.83 26.78 -12.22
CA TYR A 64 7.77 25.76 -13.27
C TYR A 64 6.63 26.09 -14.24
N ALA A 65 5.42 26.25 -13.73
CA ALA A 65 4.23 26.46 -14.54
C ALA A 65 4.29 27.76 -15.34
N LEU A 66 4.75 28.85 -14.72
CA LEU A 66 4.97 30.13 -15.37
C LEU A 66 5.97 30.03 -16.54
N ARG A 67 7.08 29.30 -16.35
CA ARG A 67 8.06 29.05 -17.43
C ARG A 67 7.49 28.20 -18.56
N CYS A 68 6.51 27.36 -18.29
CA CYS A 68 5.75 26.62 -19.30
C CYS A 68 4.60 27.43 -19.92
N GLY A 69 4.45 28.73 -19.57
CA GLY A 69 3.38 29.57 -20.11
C GLY A 69 2.00 29.23 -19.56
N ALA A 70 1.92 28.72 -18.32
CA ALA A 70 0.63 28.47 -17.67
C ALA A 70 -0.15 29.77 -17.44
N ASP A 71 -1.45 29.72 -17.70
CA ASP A 71 -2.35 30.84 -17.45
C ASP A 71 -2.84 30.88 -15.97
N THR A 72 -3.68 31.87 -15.64
CA THR A 72 -4.20 32.01 -14.28
C THR A 72 -5.09 30.82 -13.84
N PRO A 73 -6.02 30.32 -14.66
CA PRO A 73 -6.73 29.06 -14.39
C PRO A 73 -5.82 27.86 -14.07
N GLU A 74 -4.79 27.62 -14.89
CA GLU A 74 -3.86 26.50 -14.72
C GLU A 74 -3.02 26.65 -13.45
N LEU A 75 -2.60 27.87 -13.11
CA LEU A 75 -1.95 28.15 -11.84
C LEU A 75 -2.86 27.86 -10.64
N ARG A 76 -4.16 28.20 -10.73
CA ARG A 76 -5.14 27.87 -9.67
C ARG A 76 -5.32 26.36 -9.52
N GLU A 77 -5.40 25.64 -10.63
CA GLU A 77 -5.48 24.17 -10.66
C GLU A 77 -4.25 23.55 -9.98
N LEU A 78 -3.04 23.97 -10.37
CA LEU A 78 -1.79 23.50 -9.76
C LEU A 78 -1.70 23.81 -8.27
N ARG A 79 -2.12 25.01 -7.84
CA ARG A 79 -2.22 25.34 -6.41
C ARG A 79 -3.19 24.41 -5.68
N SER A 80 -4.29 24.01 -6.32
CA SER A 80 -5.24 23.05 -5.76
C SER A 80 -4.62 21.66 -5.61
N LEU A 81 -3.96 21.16 -6.65
CA LEU A 81 -3.24 19.88 -6.65
C LEU A 81 -2.13 19.87 -5.60
N TRP A 82 -1.35 20.95 -5.51
CA TRP A 82 -0.30 21.09 -4.50
C TRP A 82 -0.88 21.08 -3.09
N ARG A 83 -1.97 21.82 -2.84
CA ARG A 83 -2.66 21.81 -1.54
C ARG A 83 -3.20 20.42 -1.20
N ALA A 84 -3.75 19.68 -2.16
CA ALA A 84 -4.20 18.31 -1.94
C ALA A 84 -3.04 17.37 -1.59
N ALA A 85 -1.92 17.46 -2.30
CA ALA A 85 -0.71 16.70 -2.02
C ALA A 85 -0.09 17.07 -0.67
N HIS A 86 -0.07 18.37 -0.33
CA HIS A 86 0.38 18.86 0.97
C HIS A 86 -0.51 18.33 2.10
N ARG A 87 -1.84 18.41 1.97
CA ARG A 87 -2.77 17.82 2.93
C ARG A 87 -2.61 16.31 3.05
N ALA A 88 -2.43 15.59 1.94
CA ALA A 88 -2.19 14.14 1.98
C ALA A 88 -0.88 13.79 2.70
N ARG A 89 0.15 14.62 2.56
CA ARG A 89 1.43 14.49 3.28
C ARG A 89 1.31 14.83 4.77
N GLU A 90 0.54 15.85 5.12
CA GLU A 90 0.31 16.28 6.51
C GLU A 90 -0.76 15.46 7.23
N ALA A 91 -1.66 14.80 6.50
CA ALA A 91 -2.63 13.90 7.06
C ALA A 91 -1.90 12.79 7.81
N ARG A 92 -1.99 12.84 9.15
CA ARG A 92 -1.63 11.69 9.96
C ARG A 92 -2.48 10.52 9.48
N PRO A 93 -1.90 9.34 9.22
CA PRO A 93 -2.71 8.17 8.93
C PRO A 93 -3.74 8.04 10.05
N ARG A 94 -5.03 7.96 9.71
CA ARG A 94 -6.05 7.55 10.68
C ARG A 94 -5.64 6.15 11.13
N THR A 95 -5.09 6.06 12.33
CA THR A 95 -4.68 4.77 12.88
C THR A 95 -5.93 4.01 13.25
N VAL A 96 -6.20 2.97 12.48
CA VAL A 96 -7.09 1.90 12.93
C VAL A 96 -6.49 1.31 14.22
N PRO A 97 -7.29 1.08 15.27
CA PRO A 97 -6.81 0.38 16.46
C PRO A 97 -6.14 -0.94 16.05
N LEU A 98 -5.01 -1.31 16.67
CA LEU A 98 -4.23 -2.50 16.29
C LEU A 98 -5.09 -3.77 16.23
N ASP A 99 -6.10 -3.86 17.10
CA ASP A 99 -7.05 -4.97 17.19
C ASP A 99 -7.95 -5.15 15.96
N LEU A 100 -8.15 -4.09 15.19
CA LEU A 100 -9.02 -4.05 14.01
C LEU A 100 -8.25 -4.08 12.68
N ILE A 101 -6.91 -4.07 12.71
CA ILE A 101 -6.09 -4.13 11.50
C ILE A 101 -6.29 -5.46 10.79
N ARG A 102 -6.71 -5.41 9.52
CA ARG A 102 -6.93 -6.58 8.64
C ARG A 102 -6.08 -6.52 7.37
N GLN A 103 -5.58 -5.35 6.98
CA GLN A 103 -4.83 -5.18 5.74
C GLN A 103 -3.35 -4.83 5.98
N PRO A 104 -2.41 -5.28 5.12
CA PRO A 104 -1.00 -4.91 5.23
C PRO A 104 -0.76 -3.39 5.22
N ALA A 105 -1.55 -2.64 4.43
CA ALA A 105 -1.43 -1.18 4.35
C ALA A 105 -1.75 -0.50 5.68
N GLU A 106 -2.78 -0.99 6.39
CA GLU A 106 -3.18 -0.48 7.71
C GLU A 106 -2.10 -0.74 8.77
N LEU A 107 -1.43 -1.89 8.71
CA LEU A 107 -0.28 -2.19 9.57
C LEU A 107 0.90 -1.24 9.30
N CYS A 108 1.19 -0.95 8.03
CA CYS A 108 2.23 0.01 7.66
C CYS A 108 1.88 1.43 8.17
N ASP A 109 0.60 1.80 8.10
CA ASP A 109 0.11 3.09 8.61
C ASP A 109 0.23 3.22 10.11
N ALA A 110 -0.10 2.14 10.83
CA ALA A 110 0.15 2.07 12.25
C ALA A 110 1.65 2.28 12.52
N MET A 111 2.56 1.62 11.79
CA MET A 111 4.01 1.80 12.00
C MET A 111 4.46 3.25 11.78
N VAL A 112 3.96 3.92 10.73
CA VAL A 112 4.23 5.33 10.45
C VAL A 112 3.71 6.23 11.57
N ALA A 113 2.53 5.93 12.10
CA ALA A 113 1.94 6.67 13.21
C ALA A 113 2.71 6.45 14.52
N LEU A 114 3.12 5.23 14.84
CA LEU A 114 3.96 4.92 16.00
C LEU A 114 5.26 5.73 15.93
N ARG A 115 5.96 5.68 14.79
CA ARG A 115 7.19 6.46 14.57
C ARG A 115 6.95 7.95 14.77
N SER A 116 5.78 8.45 14.36
CA SER A 116 5.44 9.86 14.55
C SER A 116 5.16 10.21 16.02
N ARG A 117 4.50 9.32 16.76
CA ARG A 117 4.21 9.47 18.20
C ARG A 117 5.47 9.52 19.06
N VAL A 118 6.51 8.77 18.69
CA VAL A 118 7.80 8.72 19.41
C VAL A 118 8.82 9.77 18.93
N GLY A 119 8.37 10.84 18.27
CA GLY A 119 9.23 11.97 17.89
C GLY A 119 9.93 11.83 16.53
N ARG A 120 9.45 10.95 15.64
CA ARG A 120 9.97 10.76 14.26
C ARG A 120 11.48 10.48 14.18
N PRO A 121 12.04 9.54 14.97
CA PRO A 121 13.45 9.18 14.87
C PRO A 121 13.84 8.80 13.43
N SER A 122 15.08 9.09 13.05
CA SER A 122 15.59 8.73 11.72
C SER A 122 15.65 7.20 11.57
N LEU A 123 15.61 6.69 10.33
CA LEU A 123 15.69 5.24 10.10
C LEU A 123 17.03 4.65 10.60
N ARG A 124 18.11 5.42 10.50
CA ARG A 124 19.43 5.06 11.02
C ARG A 124 19.44 5.00 12.55
N THR A 125 18.76 5.94 13.21
CA THR A 125 18.58 5.92 14.68
C THR A 125 17.78 4.70 15.13
N LEU A 126 16.73 4.32 14.39
CA LEU A 126 15.95 3.12 14.67
C LEU A 126 16.78 1.84 14.47
N GLU A 127 17.57 1.77 13.40
CA GLU A 127 18.50 0.65 13.15
C GLU A 127 19.52 0.51 14.29
N GLN A 128 20.11 1.61 14.76
CA GLN A 128 21.02 1.62 15.90
C GLN A 128 20.34 1.15 17.20
N ARG A 129 19.14 1.65 17.51
CA ARG A 129 18.36 1.23 18.68
C ARG A 129 17.93 -0.22 18.61
N ALA A 130 17.62 -0.72 17.41
CA ALA A 130 17.27 -2.10 17.17
C ALA A 130 18.45 -3.05 17.34
N GLY A 131 19.70 -2.58 17.23
CA GLY A 131 20.90 -3.40 17.39
C GLY A 131 20.97 -4.20 18.70
N GLY A 132 20.24 -3.79 19.75
CA GLY A 132 20.07 -4.56 20.99
C GLY A 132 19.00 -5.66 20.96
N PHE A 133 18.15 -5.70 19.93
CA PHE A 133 17.01 -6.60 19.78
C PHE A 133 17.05 -7.46 18.50
N GLY A 134 17.85 -7.08 17.50
CA GLY A 134 18.03 -7.82 16.25
C GLY A 134 18.31 -6.92 15.05
N ARG A 135 18.40 -7.51 13.85
CA ARG A 135 18.70 -6.74 12.63
C ARG A 135 17.47 -5.99 12.14
N LEU A 136 17.60 -4.67 11.96
CA LEU A 136 16.57 -3.81 11.36
C LEU A 136 17.17 -3.01 10.19
N PRO A 137 17.33 -3.61 8.99
CA PRO A 137 17.90 -2.91 7.85
C PRO A 137 17.07 -1.68 7.47
N HIS A 138 17.67 -0.49 7.48
CA HIS A 138 16.95 0.74 7.15
C HIS A 138 16.36 0.74 5.72
N SER A 139 16.97 -0.01 4.79
CA SER A 139 16.49 -0.18 3.41
C SER A 139 15.14 -0.92 3.35
N SER A 140 15.03 -2.05 4.07
CA SER A 140 13.78 -2.81 4.20
C SER A 140 12.72 -2.00 4.94
N LEU A 141 13.10 -1.32 6.02
CA LEU A 141 12.19 -0.46 6.78
C LEU A 141 11.66 0.70 5.92
N SER A 142 12.49 1.28 5.05
CA SER A 142 12.07 2.34 4.11
C SER A 142 11.04 1.83 3.11
N LEU A 143 11.15 0.60 2.61
CA LEU A 143 10.16 0.01 1.68
C LEU A 143 8.82 -0.23 2.39
N VAL A 144 8.87 -0.80 3.59
CA VAL A 144 7.68 -1.07 4.42
C VAL A 144 6.95 0.22 4.78
N LEU A 145 7.65 1.23 5.29
CA LEU A 145 7.04 2.51 5.69
C LEU A 145 6.46 3.30 4.50
N ARG A 146 6.87 2.98 3.27
CA ARG A 146 6.30 3.52 2.03
C ARG A 146 5.18 2.64 1.46
N ARG A 147 4.72 1.63 2.21
CA ARG A 147 3.73 0.61 1.81
C ARG A 147 4.13 -0.17 0.55
N ARG A 148 5.42 -0.25 0.23
CA ARG A 148 5.93 -0.98 -0.95
C ARG A 148 6.22 -2.46 -0.65
N ALA A 149 6.23 -2.85 0.62
CA ALA A 149 6.42 -4.22 1.07
C ALA A 149 5.66 -4.49 2.38
N MET A 150 5.26 -5.74 2.60
CA MET A 150 4.69 -6.20 3.88
C MET A 150 5.83 -6.40 4.90
N PRO A 151 5.70 -5.91 6.15
CA PRO A 151 6.71 -6.16 7.17
C PRO A 151 6.80 -7.66 7.49
N GLY A 152 8.01 -8.21 7.52
CA GLY A 152 8.24 -9.51 8.15
C GLY A 152 8.07 -9.44 9.66
N ARG A 153 7.71 -10.56 10.31
CA ARG A 153 7.41 -10.63 11.75
C ARG A 153 8.55 -10.09 12.62
N ALA A 154 9.78 -10.56 12.38
CA ALA A 154 10.97 -10.11 13.12
C ALA A 154 11.28 -8.63 12.89
N LEU A 155 11.10 -8.12 11.66
CA LEU A 155 11.30 -6.71 11.34
C LEU A 155 10.33 -5.83 12.13
N LEU A 156 9.05 -6.23 12.21
CA LEU A 156 8.04 -5.52 12.98
C LEU A 156 8.39 -5.49 14.46
N GLU A 157 8.78 -6.65 15.03
CA GLU A 157 9.19 -6.76 16.43
C GLU A 157 10.35 -5.83 16.77
N HIS A 158 11.44 -5.89 16.00
CA HIS A 158 12.61 -5.04 16.24
C HIS A 158 12.28 -3.56 16.10
N PHE A 159 11.43 -3.19 15.14
CA PHE A 159 10.98 -1.81 14.95
C PHE A 159 10.17 -1.28 16.14
N VAL A 160 9.20 -2.04 16.63
CA VAL A 160 8.36 -1.65 17.77
C VAL A 160 9.20 -1.53 19.04
N ARG A 161 10.10 -2.48 19.29
CA ARG A 161 11.05 -2.41 20.42
C ARG A 161 12.00 -1.22 20.30
N ALA A 162 12.53 -0.93 19.12
CA ALA A 162 13.40 0.23 18.87
C ALA A 162 12.68 1.58 19.05
N CYS A 163 11.34 1.59 18.97
CA CYS A 163 10.51 2.75 19.31
C CYS A 163 10.30 2.92 20.83
N GLY A 164 10.78 1.99 21.67
CA GLY A 164 10.67 2.06 23.13
C GLY A 164 9.28 1.72 23.67
N VAL A 165 8.50 0.94 22.92
CA VAL A 165 7.14 0.54 23.30
C VAL A 165 7.18 -0.63 24.29
N PRO A 166 6.33 -0.65 25.35
CA PRO A 166 6.28 -1.76 26.31
C PRO A 166 5.87 -3.10 25.67
N SER A 167 6.30 -4.22 26.26
CA SER A 167 6.03 -5.57 25.75
C SER A 167 4.54 -5.88 25.57
N ALA A 168 3.67 -5.40 26.46
CA ALA A 168 2.23 -5.60 26.35
C ALA A 168 1.61 -4.94 25.10
N GLU A 169 2.17 -3.83 24.63
CA GLU A 169 1.75 -3.22 23.37
C GLU A 169 2.38 -3.94 22.18
N LEU A 170 3.64 -4.40 22.28
CA LEU A 170 4.28 -5.26 21.27
C LEU A 170 3.44 -6.50 20.93
N ASP A 171 2.86 -7.16 21.93
CA ASP A 171 2.00 -8.34 21.69
C ASP A 171 0.78 -8.00 20.82
N ARG A 172 0.22 -6.80 20.94
CA ARG A 172 -0.90 -6.34 20.09
C ARG A 172 -0.46 -6.14 18.64
N TRP A 173 0.76 -5.67 18.42
CA TRP A 173 1.37 -5.57 17.09
C TRP A 173 1.58 -6.93 16.45
N LEU A 174 2.12 -7.90 17.21
CA LEU A 174 2.34 -9.26 16.71
C LEU A 174 1.01 -9.96 16.41
N LYS A 175 -0.01 -9.82 17.27
CA LYS A 175 -1.36 -10.32 16.99
C LYS A 175 -1.98 -9.69 15.74
N ALA A 176 -1.75 -8.40 15.48
CA ALA A 176 -2.20 -7.76 14.24
C ALA A 176 -1.50 -8.34 13.01
N TRP A 177 -0.19 -8.61 13.11
CA TRP A 177 0.57 -9.28 12.05
C TRP A 177 0.05 -10.70 11.79
N ASP A 178 -0.19 -11.49 12.84
CA ASP A 178 -0.68 -12.87 12.74
C ASP A 178 -2.06 -12.93 12.04
N ARG A 179 -2.94 -11.96 12.29
CA ARG A 179 -4.23 -11.84 11.57
C ARG A 179 -4.05 -11.60 10.07
N ILE A 180 -3.11 -10.73 9.69
CA ILE A 180 -2.83 -10.42 8.29
C ILE A 180 -2.16 -11.60 7.58
N SER A 181 -1.20 -12.27 8.23
CA SER A 181 -0.51 -13.43 7.66
C SER A 181 -1.47 -14.60 7.47
N ALA A 182 -2.33 -14.88 8.45
CA ALA A 182 -3.33 -15.95 8.35
C ALA A 182 -4.29 -15.73 7.17
N SER A 183 -4.81 -14.51 7.01
CA SER A 183 -5.71 -14.19 5.88
C SER A 183 -5.00 -14.24 4.52
N ARG A 184 -3.70 -13.92 4.46
CA ARG A 184 -2.88 -14.04 3.25
C ARG A 184 -2.46 -15.45 2.88
N ILE A 185 -2.38 -16.37 3.83
CA ILE A 185 -2.09 -17.79 3.53
C ILE A 185 -3.38 -18.47 3.06
N SER A 186 -4.52 -18.16 3.69
CA SER A 186 -5.82 -18.73 3.32
C SER A 186 -6.30 -18.31 1.92
N ARG A 187 -6.02 -17.07 1.48
CA ARG A 187 -6.57 -16.52 0.22
C ARG A 187 -5.98 -17.13 -1.07
N PRO A 188 -4.65 -17.23 -1.27
CA PRO A 188 -4.07 -17.89 -2.45
C PRO A 188 -4.33 -19.39 -2.43
N ALA A 189 -4.19 -20.07 -1.28
CA ALA A 189 -4.48 -21.50 -1.18
C ALA A 189 -5.95 -21.81 -1.52
N ALA A 190 -6.91 -21.04 -1.01
CA ALA A 190 -8.31 -21.23 -1.37
C ALA A 190 -8.57 -20.93 -2.85
N THR A 191 -7.96 -19.89 -3.43
CA THR A 191 -8.19 -19.56 -4.85
C THR A 191 -7.57 -20.62 -5.77
N ASP A 192 -6.36 -21.09 -5.46
CA ASP A 192 -5.67 -22.15 -6.19
C ASP A 192 -6.43 -23.49 -6.07
N LEU A 193 -6.92 -23.83 -4.87
CA LEU A 193 -7.76 -25.01 -4.67
C LEU A 193 -9.11 -24.90 -5.40
N LEU A 194 -9.76 -23.73 -5.38
CA LEU A 194 -11.02 -23.51 -6.09
C LEU A 194 -10.86 -23.56 -7.61
N LEU A 195 -9.72 -23.10 -8.14
CA LEU A 195 -9.40 -23.20 -9.57
C LEU A 195 -9.00 -24.64 -9.95
N GLN A 196 -8.19 -25.29 -9.13
CA GLN A 196 -7.72 -26.65 -9.37
C GLN A 196 -8.85 -27.69 -9.27
N TYR A 197 -9.82 -27.48 -8.39
CA TYR A 197 -10.95 -28.38 -8.16
C TYR A 197 -12.28 -27.81 -8.65
N ARG A 198 -12.24 -26.84 -9.58
CA ARG A 198 -13.42 -26.15 -10.10
C ARG A 198 -14.51 -27.10 -10.57
N ASP A 199 -14.11 -28.18 -11.25
CA ASP A 199 -15.02 -29.15 -11.85
C ASP A 199 -15.62 -30.12 -10.81
N LEU A 200 -15.15 -30.09 -9.57
CA LEU A 200 -15.63 -30.89 -8.43
C LEU A 200 -16.39 -30.05 -7.38
N LEU A 201 -16.50 -28.73 -7.59
CA LEU A 201 -17.25 -27.86 -6.68
C LEU A 201 -18.74 -28.15 -6.82
N THR A 202 -19.38 -28.47 -5.69
CA THR A 202 -20.82 -28.62 -5.61
C THR A 202 -21.42 -27.31 -5.11
N ALA A 203 -22.36 -26.77 -5.89
CA ALA A 203 -23.11 -25.57 -5.53
C ALA A 203 -24.36 -25.96 -4.75
N GLU A 204 -24.38 -25.69 -3.44
CA GLU A 204 -25.57 -25.86 -2.60
C GLU A 204 -26.28 -24.51 -2.45
N GLN A 205 -27.54 -24.43 -2.90
CA GLN A 205 -28.38 -23.28 -2.60
C GLN A 205 -28.78 -23.29 -1.14
N GLN A 206 -28.48 -22.20 -0.45
CA GLN A 206 -28.92 -21.95 0.92
C GLN A 206 -30.35 -21.38 0.92
N PRO A 207 -31.09 -21.60 2.01
CA PRO A 207 -32.48 -21.14 2.13
C PRO A 207 -32.64 -19.61 2.10
N ASP A 208 -31.56 -18.84 2.24
CA ASP A 208 -31.54 -17.38 2.11
C ASP A 208 -31.29 -16.89 0.67
N GLY A 209 -31.19 -17.81 -0.30
CA GLY A 209 -30.91 -17.52 -1.71
C GLY A 209 -29.41 -17.37 -2.03
N SER A 210 -28.51 -17.52 -1.05
CA SER A 210 -27.07 -17.57 -1.30
C SER A 210 -26.64 -18.95 -1.83
N VAL A 211 -25.53 -19.01 -2.56
CA VAL A 211 -24.97 -20.26 -3.07
C VAL A 211 -23.67 -20.55 -2.33
N ARG A 212 -23.64 -21.65 -1.60
CA ARG A 212 -22.44 -22.14 -0.91
C ARG A 212 -21.74 -23.16 -1.78
N LEU A 213 -20.51 -22.85 -2.20
CA LEU A 213 -19.66 -23.80 -2.91
C LEU A 213 -18.93 -24.67 -1.90
N SER A 214 -19.17 -25.98 -1.97
CA SER A 214 -18.55 -26.97 -1.11
C SER A 214 -17.67 -27.91 -1.95
N LEU A 215 -16.52 -28.29 -1.41
CA LEU A 215 -15.71 -29.39 -1.97
C LEU A 215 -16.14 -30.71 -1.31
N PRO A 216 -16.16 -31.84 -2.04
CA PRO A 216 -16.43 -33.15 -1.46
C PRO A 216 -15.43 -33.47 -0.35
N MET A 217 -15.90 -34.09 0.74
CA MET A 217 -15.13 -34.31 1.99
C MET A 217 -13.72 -34.88 1.79
N THR A 218 -13.50 -35.66 0.73
CA THR A 218 -12.23 -36.31 0.39
C THR A 218 -11.09 -35.32 0.09
N VAL A 219 -11.39 -34.11 -0.39
CA VAL A 219 -10.38 -33.08 -0.69
C VAL A 219 -10.03 -32.23 0.55
N ASN A 220 -10.98 -32.10 1.48
CA ASN A 220 -10.81 -31.30 2.70
C ASN A 220 -9.73 -31.87 3.65
N ALA A 221 -9.50 -33.18 3.59
CA ALA A 221 -8.48 -33.87 4.39
C ALA A 221 -7.03 -33.56 3.95
N LEU A 222 -6.80 -33.22 2.68
CA LEU A 222 -5.45 -32.93 2.14
C LEU A 222 -4.95 -31.51 2.46
N VAL A 223 -5.86 -30.57 2.70
CA VAL A 223 -5.52 -29.17 3.02
C VAL A 223 -5.16 -29.01 4.51
N GLY A 224 -5.60 -29.95 5.37
CA GLY A 224 -5.40 -29.91 6.81
C GLY A 224 -4.05 -30.44 7.32
N THR A 225 -3.18 -31.00 6.47
CA THR A 225 -2.04 -31.82 6.94
C THR A 225 -0.64 -31.24 6.71
N THR A 226 -0.49 -30.01 6.21
CA THR A 226 0.85 -29.43 5.98
C THR A 226 1.15 -28.31 6.97
N GLY A 227 1.59 -28.67 8.18
CA GLY A 227 2.14 -27.70 9.12
C GLY A 227 2.14 -28.11 10.59
N GLN A 228 2.63 -29.29 10.94
CA GLN A 228 2.99 -29.58 12.35
C GLN A 228 4.18 -28.71 12.76
N SER A 229 3.90 -27.61 13.47
CA SER A 229 4.71 -27.15 14.61
C SER A 229 3.81 -26.46 15.62
N GLY A 230 3.19 -27.30 16.45
CA GLY A 230 2.89 -27.04 17.86
C GLY A 230 2.12 -25.77 18.23
N TRP A 231 0.82 -25.71 17.93
CA TRP A 231 -0.17 -25.05 18.80
C TRP A 231 -1.48 -25.86 18.74
N GLY A 232 -1.85 -26.49 19.85
CA GLY A 232 -3.07 -27.29 19.96
C GLY A 232 -4.32 -26.41 19.97
N LEU A 233 -5.14 -26.50 18.93
CA LEU A 233 -6.51 -25.99 18.92
C LEU A 233 -7.40 -26.96 18.11
N ARG A 234 -8.57 -27.24 18.67
CA ARG A 234 -9.61 -28.14 18.14
C ARG A 234 -9.99 -27.78 16.70
N GLY A 235 -9.98 -28.76 15.81
CA GLY A 235 -10.44 -28.61 14.43
C GLY A 235 -11.96 -28.43 14.35
N GLY A 236 -12.37 -27.41 13.60
CA GLY A 236 -13.73 -27.23 13.09
C GLY A 236 -13.66 -26.84 11.61
N PRO A 237 -14.66 -27.20 10.78
CA PRO A 237 -14.60 -27.00 9.33
C PRO A 237 -14.64 -25.51 8.94
N VAL A 238 -13.77 -25.13 8.01
CA VAL A 238 -13.75 -23.79 7.40
C VAL A 238 -14.96 -23.67 6.48
N SER A 239 -15.92 -22.81 6.85
CA SER A 239 -17.05 -22.44 6.01
C SER A 239 -16.83 -21.02 5.49
N THR A 240 -16.62 -20.87 4.19
CA THR A 240 -16.63 -19.55 3.53
C THR A 240 -18.00 -19.36 2.88
N VAL A 241 -18.78 -18.40 3.35
CA VAL A 241 -20.06 -17.99 2.73
C VAL A 241 -19.75 -16.90 1.71
N PHE A 242 -20.21 -17.08 0.47
CA PHE A 242 -20.07 -16.11 -0.60
C PHE A 242 -21.47 -15.67 -1.05
N THR A 243 -21.81 -14.39 -0.86
CA THR A 243 -23.02 -13.78 -1.43
C THR A 243 -22.69 -13.27 -2.85
N PRO A 244 -23.29 -13.83 -3.91
CA PRO A 244 -23.10 -13.30 -5.25
C PRO A 244 -23.87 -11.98 -5.44
N GLN A 245 -23.16 -10.96 -5.94
CA GLN A 245 -23.78 -9.75 -6.45
C GLN A 245 -24.32 -10.05 -7.86
N SER A 246 -25.61 -9.83 -8.05
CA SER A 246 -26.41 -10.20 -9.22
C SER A 246 -25.91 -9.60 -10.54
N GLY A 247 -25.77 -10.46 -11.57
CA GLY A 247 -25.81 -10.04 -12.97
C GLY A 247 -24.83 -10.75 -13.89
N TRP A 248 -25.02 -12.05 -14.18
CA TRP A 248 -24.46 -12.74 -15.35
C TRP A 248 -25.28 -14.00 -15.66
N LEU A 249 -26.33 -13.86 -16.47
CA LEU A 249 -26.87 -14.94 -17.30
C LEU A 249 -27.29 -14.30 -18.63
N ASP A 250 -26.44 -14.45 -19.64
CA ASP A 250 -26.84 -14.35 -21.04
C ASP A 250 -27.62 -15.63 -21.40
N GLU A 251 -28.83 -15.43 -21.92
CA GLU A 251 -29.69 -16.44 -22.57
C GLU A 251 -29.03 -16.97 -23.84
N PRO A 252 -29.08 -18.28 -24.13
CA PRO A 252 -29.00 -18.77 -25.50
C PRO A 252 -30.39 -18.97 -26.09
N ALA A 253 -30.63 -18.29 -27.21
CA ALA A 253 -31.76 -18.52 -28.10
C ALA A 253 -31.78 -19.96 -28.64
N ALA A 254 -32.97 -20.56 -28.66
CA ALA A 254 -33.29 -21.73 -29.48
C ALA A 254 -34.28 -21.31 -30.58
N PRO A 255 -34.24 -21.93 -31.77
CA PRO A 255 -35.04 -21.53 -32.93
C PRO A 255 -36.54 -21.80 -32.78
#